data_AF-A0A520IRD8-F1
#
_entry.id   AF-A0A520IRD8-F1
#
_cell.length_a   1.000
_cell.length_b   1.000
_cell.length_c   1.000
_cell.angle_alpha   90.00
_cell.angle_beta   90.00
_cell.angle_gamma   90.00
#
_symmetry.space_group_name_H-M   'P 1'
#
loop_
_entity.id
_entity.type
_entity.pdbx_description
1 polymer ?
#
loop_
_entity_poly.entity_id
_entity_poly.type
_entity_poly.pdbx_seq_one_letter_code
_entity_poly.pdbx_strand_id
1 'polypeptide(L)' 'MENFEIQLLDKTYGIEPQENGTFRVMDAGEKIGVVYPEPGDLAIEWKSMDGLEDGFVQQIGELISEHNMGGEGV' A
#
# COMPACT_ATOMS: atom_id res chain seq x y z
N MET A 1 -13.40 -2.76 -5.11
CA MET A 1 -12.37 -3.27 -4.18
C MET A 1 -12.75 -2.80 -2.79
N GLU A 2 -12.63 -3.66 -1.79
CA GLU A 2 -12.96 -3.29 -0.40
C GLU A 2 -11.79 -2.51 0.20
N ASN A 3 -12.11 -1.50 1.01
CA ASN A 3 -11.12 -0.82 1.82
C ASN A 3 -10.71 -1.73 2.97
N PHE A 4 -9.45 -1.65 3.37
CA PHE A 4 -8.90 -2.46 4.44
C PHE A 4 -7.91 -1.64 5.25
N GLU A 5 -7.59 -2.11 6.45
CA GLU A 5 -6.65 -1.44 7.33
C GLU A 5 -5.41 -2.32 7.48
N ILE A 6 -4.23 -1.71 7.46
CA ILE A 6 -2.97 -2.39 7.74
C ILE A 6 -2.34 -1.81 9.00
N GLN A 7 -1.71 -2.67 9.78
CA GLN A 7 -0.96 -2.26 10.95
C GLN A 7 0.52 -2.19 10.59
N LEU A 8 1.11 -1.00 10.75
CA LEU A 8 2.54 -0.77 10.54
C LEU A 8 3.10 -0.14 11.81
N LEU A 9 4.02 -0.84 12.46
CA LEU A 9 4.54 -0.49 13.79
C LEU A 9 3.39 -0.37 14.81
N ASP A 10 3.26 0.76 15.50
CA ASP A 10 2.21 1.06 16.48
C ASP A 10 1.07 1.91 15.89
N LYS A 11 0.97 1.97 14.56
CA LYS A 11 -0.03 2.76 13.84
C LYS A 11 -0.86 1.90 12.89
N THR A 12 -2.12 2.29 12.73
CA THR A 12 -3.03 1.69 11.76
C THR A 12 -3.25 2.66 10.62
N TYR A 13 -3.06 2.18 9.39
CA TYR A 13 -3.26 2.93 8.17
C TYR A 13 -4.44 2.35 7.40
N GLY A 14 -5.35 3.20 6.97
CA GLY A 14 -6.44 2.84 6.07
C GLY A 14 -5.94 2.79 4.63
N ILE A 15 -6.21 1.69 3.93
CA ILE A 15 -5.88 1.51 2.53
C ILE A 15 -7.18 1.51 1.72
N GLU A 16 -7.27 2.44 0.78
CA GLU A 16 -8.36 2.52 -0.18
C GLU A 16 -7.82 2.17 -1.57
N PRO A 17 -8.05 0.95 -2.07
CA PRO A 17 -7.68 0.57 -3.43
C PRO A 17 -8.51 1.37 -4.45
N GLN A 18 -7.86 1.82 -5.52
CA GLN A 18 -8.48 2.58 -6.60
C GLN A 18 -8.59 1.75 -7.88
N GLU A 19 -9.54 2.13 -8.74
CA GLU A 19 -9.80 1.44 -10.02
C GLU A 19 -8.60 1.49 -10.99
N ASN A 20 -7.69 2.45 -10.82
CA ASN A 20 -6.48 2.61 -11.63
C ASN A 20 -5.30 1.73 -11.16
N GLY A 21 -5.49 0.88 -10.15
CA GLY A 21 -4.43 0.04 -9.58
C GLY A 21 -3.52 0.73 -8.57
N THR A 22 -3.87 1.95 -8.15
CA THR A 22 -3.18 2.66 -7.05
C THR A 22 -3.90 2.44 -5.72
N PHE A 23 -3.20 2.72 -4.62
CA PHE A 23 -3.69 2.54 -3.26
C PHE A 23 -3.54 3.84 -2.51
N ARG A 24 -4.65 4.41 -2.05
CA ARG A 24 -4.63 5.60 -1.22
C ARG A 24 -4.40 5.19 0.22
N VAL A 25 -3.42 5.82 0.87
CA VAL A 25 -3.06 5.60 2.26
C VAL A 25 -3.68 6.71 3.11
N MET A 26 -4.38 6.32 4.16
CA MET A 26 -5.03 7.20 5.12
C MET A 26 -4.47 6.96 6.53
N ASP A 27 -4.22 8.03 7.27
CA ASP A 27 -3.86 8.01 8.70
C ASP A 27 -4.96 8.76 9.47
N ALA A 28 -5.60 8.10 10.44
CA ALA A 28 -6.68 8.67 11.25
C ALA A 28 -7.81 9.36 10.43
N GLY A 29 -8.10 8.85 9.21
CA GLY A 29 -9.12 9.40 8.31
C GLY A 29 -8.65 10.54 7.40
N GLU A 30 -7.38 10.93 7.47
CA GLU A 30 -6.77 11.91 6.58
C GLU A 30 -5.91 11.21 5.52
N LYS A 31 -6.02 11.63 4.26
CA LYS A 31 -5.15 11.12 3.19
C LYS A 31 -3.73 11.62 3.44
N ILE A 32 -2.78 10.68 3.62
CA ILE A 32 -1.35 11.01 3.70
C ILE A 32 -0.62 10.82 2.37
N GLY A 33 -1.14 9.98 1.47
CA GLY A 33 -0.56 9.82 0.14
C GLY A 33 -1.20 8.72 -0.70
N VAL A 34 -0.67 8.53 -1.90
CA VAL A 34 -1.03 7.41 -2.79
C VAL A 34 0.23 6.62 -3.12
N VAL A 35 0.16 5.30 -2.96
CA VAL A 35 1.20 4.34 -3.32
C VAL A 35 0.74 3.44 -4.45
N TYR A 36 1.67 2.94 -5.25
CA TYR A 36 1.36 2.05 -6.36
C TYR A 36 2.52 1.08 -6.63
N PRO A 37 2.22 -0.16 -7.03
CA PRO A 37 3.22 -1.11 -7.48
C PRO A 37 3.68 -0.74 -8.89
N GLU A 38 4.99 -0.67 -9.10
CA GLU A 38 5.63 -0.47 -10.39
C GLU A 38 6.46 -1.73 -10.73
N PRO A 39 6.35 -2.28 -11.96
CA PRO A 39 7.15 -3.41 -12.35
C PRO A 39 8.62 -2.98 -12.54
N GLY A 40 9.47 -3.37 -11.59
CA GLY A 40 10.93 -3.24 -11.71
C GLY A 40 11.55 -4.41 -12.48
N ASP A 41 12.85 -4.31 -12.78
CA ASP A 41 13.59 -5.33 -13.54
C ASP A 41 13.65 -6.70 -12.85
N LEU A 42 13.65 -6.74 -11.51
CA LEU A 42 13.82 -7.96 -10.71
C LEU A 42 12.66 -8.27 -9.76
N ALA A 43 11.92 -7.24 -9.33
CA ALA A 43 10.82 -7.35 -8.39
C ALA A 43 9.84 -6.17 -8.57
N ILE A 44 8.67 -6.28 -7.96
CA ILE A 44 7.72 -5.16 -7.86
C ILE A 44 8.32 -4.11 -6.92
N GLU A 45 8.46 -2.88 -7.41
CA GLU A 45 8.91 -1.73 -6.65
C GLU A 45 7.70 -0.87 -6.28
N TRP A 46 7.58 -0.49 -5.01
CA TRP A 46 6.48 0.36 -4.59
C TRP A 46 6.91 1.81 -4.65
N LYS A 47 6.08 2.65 -5.28
CA LYS A 47 6.34 4.09 -5.43
C LYS A 47 5.17 4.91 -4.90
N SER A 48 5.43 6.18 -4.61
CA SER A 48 4.39 7.13 -4.17
C SER A 48 4.22 8.29 -5.14
N MET A 49 2.98 8.77 -5.27
CA MET A 49 2.68 9.98 -6.06
C MET A 49 2.89 11.26 -5.26
N ASP A 50 2.72 11.20 -3.94
CA ASP A 50 2.76 12.36 -3.05
C ASP A 50 4.16 12.58 -2.41
N GLY A 51 5.18 11.83 -2.83
CA GLY A 51 6.56 11.97 -2.32
C GLY A 51 6.73 11.47 -0.88
N LEU A 52 6.02 10.39 -0.52
CA LEU A 52 6.23 9.68 0.74
C LEU A 52 7.64 9.07 0.78
N GLU A 53 8.18 8.92 1.99
CA GLU A 53 9.50 8.33 2.22
C GLU A 53 9.57 6.90 1.66
N ASP A 54 10.62 6.59 0.89
CA ASP A 54 10.74 5.33 0.16
C ASP A 54 10.65 4.11 1.08
N GLY A 55 11.25 4.17 2.27
CA GLY A 55 11.17 3.10 3.26
C GLY A 55 9.73 2.83 3.72
N PHE A 56 8.99 3.90 4.00
CA PHE A 56 7.57 3.81 4.35
C PHE A 56 6.73 3.22 3.20
N VAL A 57 6.96 3.71 1.98
CA VAL A 57 6.26 3.22 0.78
C VAL A 57 6.51 1.72 0.56
N GLN A 58 7.75 1.29 0.73
CA GLN A 58 8.13 -0.11 0.59
C GLN A 58 7.39 -0.98 1.61
N GLN A 59 7.41 -0.60 2.89
CA GLN A 59 6.75 -1.35 3.96
C GLN A 59 5.23 -1.42 3.79
N ILE A 60 4.58 -0.30 3.43
CA ILE A 60 3.14 -0.27 3.14
C ILE A 60 2.83 -1.17 1.96
N GLY A 61 3.64 -1.11 0.91
CA GLY A 61 3.51 -1.93 -0.29
C GLY A 61 3.60 -3.42 -0.01
N GLU A 62 4.58 -3.84 0.80
CA GLU A 62 4.71 -5.23 1.25
C GLU A 62 3.45 -5.70 1.98
N LEU A 63 2.94 -4.92 2.94
CA LEU A 63 1.71 -5.25 3.67
C LEU A 63 0.47 -5.34 2.76
N ILE A 64 0.36 -4.44 1.77
CA ILE A 64 -0.71 -4.49 0.76
C ILE A 64 -0.59 -5.75 -0.09
N SER A 65 0.63 -6.10 -0.51
CA SER A 65 0.92 -7.32 -1.26
C SER A 65 0.60 -8.57 -0.44
N GLU A 66 0.98 -8.63 0.83
CA GLU A 66 0.65 -9.74 1.73
C GLU A 66 -0.87 -9.87 1.92
N HIS A 67 -1.58 -8.77 2.11
CA HIS A 67 -3.03 -8.77 2.25
C HIS A 67 -3.74 -9.24 0.96
N ASN A 68 -3.26 -8.83 -0.21
CA ASN A 68 -3.83 -9.22 -1.49
C ASN A 68 -3.43 -10.66 -1.92
N MET A 69 -2.19 -11.09 -1.67
CA MET A 69 -1.71 -12.44 -2.00
C MET A 69 -2.16 -13.50 -1.00
N GLY A 70 -2.43 -13.12 0.26
CA GLY A 70 -2.98 -14.02 1.28
C GLY A 70 -4.36 -14.60 0.95
N GLY A 71 -4.95 -14.22 -0.19
CA GLY A 71 -6.19 -14.79 -0.73
C GLY A 71 -6.03 -16.02 -1.64
N GLU A 72 -4.82 -16.38 -2.10
CA GLU A 72 -4.61 -17.56 -2.97
C GLU A 72 -3.41 -18.39 -2.50
N GLY A 73 -3.66 -19.34 -1.62
CA GLY A 73 -2.62 -20.23 -1.10
C GLY A 73 -3.13 -21.35 -0.20
N VAL A 74 -4.10 -22.15 -0.67
CA VAL A 74 -4.26 -23.57 -0.28
C VAL A 74 -4.60 -24.43 -1.49
#